data_AF-A0A645H679-F1
#
_entry.id   AF-A0A645H679-F1
#
_cell.length_a   1.000
_cell.length_b   1.000
_cell.length_c   1.000
_cell.angle_alpha   90.00
_cell.angle_beta   90.00
_cell.angle_gamma   90.00
#
_symmetry.space_group_name_H-M   'P 1'
#
loop_
_entity.id
_entity.type
_entity.pdbx_description
1 polymer ?
#
loop_
_entity_poly.entity_id
_entity_poly.type
_entity_poly.pdbx_seq_one_letter_code
_entity_poly.pdbx_strand_id
1 'polypeptide(L)'
;MLIVDIGGVGVYPTMEQRTSDFEWVLGTIAHEWTHNFLTFRPLGLNYDKTNQLRTMNETTASIVGNEIGAQVLKEYYPDYKTSQVQPAASGKAAALSLQTDTFDFNQEMHQTRVKVDELLKEGKIEEAETYMEQRRQVFVEHGYLIRKLNQAYFAFYGAYADTPGGAAGEDPVGPAVRSLREQSASLADFLNKISWMTTFEQLQATVQK
;
A
#
# COMPACT_ATOMS: atom_id res chain seq x y z
N MET A 1 1.22 -24.23 -2.33
CA MET A 1 0.46 -23.25 -3.12
C MET A 1 0.14 -22.06 -2.22
N LEU A 2 0.59 -20.86 -2.57
CA LEU A 2 0.20 -19.63 -1.88
C LEU A 2 -1.15 -19.22 -2.44
N ILE A 3 -2.21 -19.31 -1.62
CA ILE A 3 -3.54 -18.82 -1.98
C ILE A 3 -3.66 -17.48 -1.27
N VAL A 4 -3.52 -16.42 -2.04
CA VAL A 4 -3.72 -15.03 -1.60
C VAL A 4 -5.10 -14.60 -2.03
N ASP A 5 -5.82 -13.97 -1.12
CA ASP A 5 -7.05 -13.29 -1.50
C ASP A 5 -6.69 -12.08 -2.36
N ILE A 6 -7.39 -11.98 -3.49
CA ILE A 6 -7.28 -10.84 -4.40
C ILE A 6 -8.11 -9.72 -3.75
N GLY A 7 -7.45 -8.64 -3.30
CA GLY A 7 -8.13 -7.51 -2.65
C GLY A 7 -9.15 -6.81 -3.56
N GLY A 8 -8.93 -6.93 -4.86
CA GLY A 8 -9.82 -6.60 -5.96
C GLY A 8 -9.13 -7.06 -7.25
N VAL A 9 -9.91 -7.44 -8.25
CA VAL A 9 -9.42 -7.59 -9.63
C VAL A 9 -10.06 -6.47 -10.42
N GLY A 10 -9.25 -5.68 -11.13
CA GLY A 10 -9.72 -4.77 -12.18
C GLY A 10 -10.29 -5.55 -13.38
N VAL A 11 -11.40 -6.25 -13.16
CA VAL A 11 -12.27 -6.79 -14.19
C VAL A 11 -13.47 -5.88 -14.34
N TYR A 12 -14.09 -5.91 -15.52
CA TYR A 12 -15.38 -5.27 -15.73
C TYR A 12 -16.48 -6.33 -15.54
N PRO A 13 -17.29 -6.27 -14.47
CA PRO A 13 -17.32 -5.30 -13.36
C PRO A 13 -16.37 -5.65 -12.19
N THR A 14 -16.01 -4.65 -11.37
CA THR A 14 -15.15 -4.80 -10.18
C THR A 14 -15.82 -5.66 -9.11
N MET A 15 -15.03 -6.51 -8.45
CA MET A 15 -15.49 -7.37 -7.34
C MET A 15 -14.76 -7.00 -6.05
N GLU A 16 -15.51 -6.74 -4.98
CA GLU A 16 -15.00 -6.32 -3.66
C GLU A 16 -15.22 -7.39 -2.59
N GLN A 17 -14.34 -7.42 -1.58
CA GLN A 17 -14.47 -8.30 -0.41
C GLN A 17 -15.50 -7.76 0.59
N ARG A 18 -16.28 -8.66 1.22
CA ARG A 18 -17.23 -8.30 2.28
C ARG A 18 -16.48 -7.91 3.56
N THR A 19 -16.52 -6.64 3.94
CA THR A 19 -16.11 -6.16 5.28
C THR A 19 -17.20 -5.29 5.90
N SER A 20 -17.19 -5.18 7.23
CA SER A 20 -18.04 -4.27 8.02
C SER A 20 -17.38 -2.91 8.30
N ASP A 21 -16.13 -2.73 7.88
CA ASP A 21 -15.40 -1.47 7.99
C ASP A 21 -15.78 -0.54 6.84
N PHE A 22 -16.73 0.33 7.11
CA PHE A 22 -17.30 1.21 6.11
C PHE A 22 -16.31 2.28 5.64
N GLU A 23 -15.39 2.71 6.51
CA GLU A 23 -14.31 3.63 6.16
C GLU A 23 -13.36 3.00 5.14
N TRP A 24 -12.94 1.78 5.42
CA TRP A 24 -12.07 1.02 4.52
C TRP A 24 -12.73 0.75 3.16
N VAL A 25 -14.03 0.42 3.13
CA VAL A 25 -14.78 0.19 1.87
C VAL A 25 -14.79 1.46 1.03
N LEU A 26 -15.13 2.60 1.63
CA LEU A 26 -15.16 3.88 0.91
C LEU A 26 -13.77 4.25 0.37
N GLY A 27 -12.73 4.04 1.17
CA GLY A 27 -11.35 4.26 0.73
C GLY A 27 -10.94 3.35 -0.42
N THR A 28 -11.32 2.07 -0.36
CA THR A 28 -11.02 1.07 -1.40
C THR A 28 -11.75 1.38 -2.70
N ILE A 29 -13.05 1.71 -2.65
CA ILE A 29 -13.83 2.13 -3.83
C ILE A 29 -13.14 3.32 -4.51
N ALA A 30 -12.73 4.32 -3.74
CA ALA A 30 -12.07 5.52 -4.27
C ALA A 30 -10.66 5.22 -4.82
N HIS A 31 -9.93 4.29 -4.21
CA HIS A 31 -8.64 3.79 -4.71
C HIS A 31 -8.81 3.14 -6.09
N GLU A 32 -9.72 2.18 -6.22
CA GLU A 32 -9.98 1.48 -7.49
C GLU A 32 -10.57 2.41 -8.57
N TRP A 33 -11.43 3.36 -8.16
CA TRP A 33 -11.90 4.40 -9.06
C TRP A 33 -10.74 5.25 -9.62
N THR A 34 -9.72 5.51 -8.80
CA THR A 34 -8.53 6.27 -9.23
C THR A 34 -7.75 5.52 -10.30
N HIS A 35 -7.59 4.19 -10.16
CA HIS A 35 -7.00 3.36 -11.21
C HIS A 35 -7.81 3.42 -12.52
N ASN A 36 -9.13 3.36 -12.42
CA ASN A 36 -10.01 3.53 -13.59
C ASN A 36 -9.84 4.91 -14.25
N PHE A 37 -9.73 5.98 -13.46
CA PHE A 37 -9.44 7.32 -13.97
C PHE A 37 -8.08 7.39 -14.68
N LEU A 38 -7.05 6.77 -14.10
CA LEU A 38 -5.69 6.77 -14.63
C LEU A 38 -5.51 5.85 -15.84
N THR A 39 -6.36 4.84 -16.03
CA THR A 39 -6.23 3.79 -17.06
C THR A 39 -5.97 4.34 -18.47
N PHE A 40 -6.60 5.47 -18.84
CA PHE A 40 -6.44 6.12 -20.15
C PHE A 40 -5.58 7.38 -20.12
N ARG A 41 -4.80 7.58 -19.05
CA ARG A 41 -3.89 8.72 -18.88
C ARG A 41 -2.44 8.23 -18.94
N PRO A 42 -1.48 9.11 -19.28
CA PRO A 42 -0.09 8.70 -19.43
C PRO A 42 0.48 7.92 -18.25
N LEU A 43 0.15 8.29 -17.01
CA LEU A 43 0.62 7.55 -15.83
C LEU A 43 0.07 6.12 -15.76
N GLY A 44 -1.21 5.90 -16.07
CA GLY A 44 -1.80 4.56 -16.08
C GLY A 44 -1.38 3.73 -17.29
N LEU A 45 -1.24 4.34 -18.48
CA LEU A 45 -0.73 3.66 -19.67
C LEU A 45 0.71 3.15 -19.48
N ASN A 46 1.48 3.77 -18.59
CA ASN A 46 2.85 3.38 -18.26
C ASN A 46 2.99 2.66 -16.90
N TYR A 47 1.89 2.20 -16.30
CA TYR A 47 1.86 1.58 -14.97
C TYR A 47 2.93 0.48 -14.80
N ASP A 48 3.00 -0.47 -15.72
CA ASP A 48 3.95 -1.60 -15.67
C ASP A 48 5.31 -1.32 -16.32
N LYS A 49 5.59 -0.07 -16.75
CA LYS A 49 6.85 0.23 -17.46
C LYS A 49 8.06 0.23 -16.53
N THR A 50 7.90 0.73 -15.31
CA THR A 50 8.95 0.79 -14.30
C THR A 50 8.35 0.66 -12.90
N ASN A 51 9.14 0.19 -11.94
CA ASN A 51 8.72 0.13 -10.54
C ASN A 51 8.35 1.52 -10.01
N GLN A 52 9.05 2.57 -10.43
CA GLN A 52 8.76 3.93 -10.00
C GLN A 52 7.40 4.41 -10.50
N LEU A 53 7.03 4.14 -11.75
CA LEU A 53 5.72 4.54 -12.29
C LEU A 53 4.57 3.76 -11.65
N ARG A 54 4.81 2.49 -11.35
CA ARG A 54 3.89 1.69 -10.55
C ARG A 54 3.69 2.30 -9.17
N THR A 55 4.77 2.60 -8.45
CA THR A 55 4.71 3.26 -7.14
C THR A 55 4.01 4.62 -7.21
N MET A 56 4.29 5.45 -8.23
CA MET A 56 3.60 6.73 -8.43
C MET A 56 2.08 6.55 -8.55
N ASN A 57 1.66 5.56 -9.34
CA ASN A 57 0.24 5.29 -9.57
C ASN A 57 -0.45 4.76 -8.30
N GLU A 58 0.14 3.74 -7.65
CA GLU A 58 -0.39 3.19 -6.39
C GLU A 58 -0.46 4.24 -5.28
N THR A 59 0.59 5.05 -5.08
CA THR A 59 0.57 6.12 -4.07
C THR A 59 -0.49 7.19 -4.40
N THR A 60 -0.70 7.49 -5.69
CA THR A 60 -1.80 8.39 -6.11
C THR A 60 -3.16 7.82 -5.72
N ALA A 61 -3.40 6.55 -6.02
CA ALA A 61 -4.65 5.87 -5.67
C ALA A 61 -4.85 5.76 -4.14
N SER A 62 -3.80 5.50 -3.36
CA SER A 62 -3.85 5.51 -1.89
C SER A 62 -4.25 6.88 -1.34
N ILE A 63 -3.65 7.97 -1.85
CA ILE A 63 -3.97 9.34 -1.40
C ILE A 63 -5.43 9.68 -1.70
N VAL A 64 -5.89 9.43 -2.93
CA VAL A 64 -7.28 9.70 -3.32
C VAL A 64 -8.25 8.84 -2.51
N GLY A 65 -7.95 7.56 -2.33
CA GLY A 65 -8.73 6.63 -1.51
C GLY A 65 -8.96 7.17 -0.11
N ASN A 66 -7.87 7.53 0.58
CA ASN A 66 -7.93 8.04 1.95
C ASN A 66 -8.69 9.37 2.05
N GLU A 67 -8.39 10.33 1.17
CA GLU A 67 -9.01 11.66 1.23
C GLU A 67 -10.50 11.63 0.88
N ILE A 68 -10.89 10.90 -0.17
CA ILE A 68 -12.30 10.78 -0.56
C ILE A 68 -13.06 9.94 0.46
N GLY A 69 -12.51 8.84 0.94
CA GLY A 69 -13.13 8.00 1.97
C GLY A 69 -13.47 8.82 3.23
N ALA A 70 -12.49 9.59 3.73
CA ALA A 70 -12.68 10.47 4.87
C ALA A 70 -13.71 11.59 4.60
N GLN A 71 -13.70 12.20 3.41
CA GLN A 71 -14.68 13.25 3.06
C GLN A 71 -16.11 12.70 2.95
N VAL A 72 -16.29 11.53 2.34
CA VAL A 72 -17.61 10.89 2.20
C VAL A 72 -18.19 10.53 3.57
N LEU A 73 -17.37 9.97 4.48
CA LEU A 73 -17.79 9.73 5.85
C LEU A 73 -18.23 11.01 6.55
N LYS A 74 -17.40 12.06 6.46
CA LYS A 74 -17.68 13.34 7.12
C LYS A 74 -18.97 13.99 6.62
N GLU A 75 -19.22 13.96 5.31
CA GLU A 75 -20.35 14.64 4.68
C GLU A 75 -21.66 13.85 4.84
N TYR A 76 -21.63 12.54 4.57
CA TYR A 76 -22.84 11.73 4.47
C TYR A 76 -23.12 10.87 5.70
N TYR A 77 -22.12 10.67 6.57
CA TYR A 77 -22.21 9.82 7.75
C TYR A 77 -21.62 10.48 9.01
N PRO A 78 -22.02 11.72 9.36
CA PRO A 78 -21.41 12.47 10.47
C PRO A 78 -21.61 11.81 11.84
N ASP A 79 -22.65 11.00 12.00
CA ASP A 79 -22.95 10.25 13.23
C ASP A 79 -22.29 8.86 13.28
N TYR A 80 -21.50 8.49 12.26
CA TYR A 80 -20.77 7.23 12.24
C TYR A 80 -19.68 7.27 13.31
N LYS A 81 -20.01 6.77 14.50
CA LYS A 81 -19.03 6.49 15.55
C LYS A 81 -18.18 5.35 15.05
N THR A 82 -16.92 5.61 14.74
CA THR A 82 -15.90 4.60 14.45
C THR A 82 -15.89 3.60 15.61
N SER A 83 -16.67 2.54 15.48
CA SER A 83 -16.52 1.36 16.32
C SER A 83 -15.22 0.77 15.82
N GLN A 84 -14.15 0.86 16.62
CA GLN A 84 -12.89 0.17 16.37
C GLN A 84 -13.12 -1.35 16.44
N VAL A 85 -13.91 -1.88 15.51
CA VAL A 85 -13.90 -3.29 15.17
C VAL A 85 -12.99 -3.33 13.97
N GLN A 86 -11.69 -3.42 14.24
CA GLN A 86 -10.72 -3.85 13.25
C GLN A 86 -11.32 -5.12 12.61
N PRO A 87 -11.54 -5.14 11.28
CA PRO A 87 -11.94 -6.38 10.64
C PRO A 87 -10.89 -7.42 10.97
N ALA A 88 -11.35 -8.56 11.50
CA ALA A 88 -10.50 -9.73 11.71
C ALA A 88 -9.77 -9.99 10.40
N ALA A 89 -8.44 -9.88 10.45
CA ALA A 89 -7.57 -9.83 9.29
C ALA A 89 -7.85 -10.94 8.28
N SER A 90 -8.54 -10.62 7.20
CA SER A 90 -8.22 -11.11 5.87
C SER A 90 -7.38 -10.00 5.22
N GLY A 91 -6.07 -10.24 5.15
CA GLY A 91 -5.07 -9.18 5.10
C GLY A 91 -5.23 -8.14 3.99
N LYS A 92 -5.32 -6.87 4.38
CA LYS A 92 -4.38 -5.78 4.05
C LYS A 92 -4.92 -4.45 4.60
N ALA A 93 -4.00 -3.61 5.07
CA ALA A 93 -4.18 -2.23 5.53
C ALA A 93 -4.98 -2.04 6.85
N ALA A 94 -4.41 -2.51 7.95
CA ALA A 94 -4.61 -1.89 9.26
C ALA A 94 -3.23 -1.55 9.83
N ALA A 95 -2.78 -0.32 9.58
CA ALA A 95 -1.69 0.25 10.33
C ALA A 95 -1.97 1.75 10.54
N LEU A 96 -2.73 2.07 11.59
CA LEU A 96 -2.47 3.27 12.39
C LEU A 96 -3.03 3.14 13.83
N SER A 97 -2.05 3.00 14.73
CA SER A 97 -1.97 3.40 16.13
C SER A 97 -3.01 2.91 17.15
N LEU A 98 -2.63 1.86 17.89
CA LEU A 98 -2.72 1.90 19.34
C LEU A 98 -1.30 1.88 19.89
N GLN A 99 -0.89 2.97 20.55
CA GLN A 99 0.32 3.01 21.33
C GLN A 99 0.15 2.10 22.54
N THR A 100 0.80 0.95 22.47
CA THR A 100 1.33 0.24 23.63
C THR A 100 2.75 -0.15 23.26
N ASP A 101 3.73 0.22 24.07
CA ASP A 101 5.10 -0.31 23.96
C ASP A 101 5.04 -1.82 23.72
N THR A 102 5.43 -2.30 22.53
CA THR A 102 5.88 -3.67 22.16
C THR A 102 5.47 -4.02 20.71
N PHE A 103 6.47 -4.18 19.84
CA PHE A 103 6.39 -4.76 18.48
C PHE A 103 5.81 -3.87 17.33
N ASP A 104 6.71 -3.17 16.62
CA ASP A 104 6.41 -2.45 15.37
C ASP A 104 6.47 -3.40 14.17
N PHE A 105 5.30 -3.73 13.61
CA PHE A 105 5.18 -4.63 12.46
C PHE A 105 6.01 -4.22 11.25
N ASN A 106 6.06 -2.93 10.93
CA ASN A 106 6.75 -2.43 9.73
C ASN A 106 8.26 -2.58 9.91
N GLN A 107 8.77 -2.20 11.09
CA GLN A 107 10.17 -2.35 11.43
C GLN A 107 10.60 -3.82 11.42
N GLU A 108 9.80 -4.69 12.04
CA GLU A 108 10.06 -6.12 12.15
C GLU A 108 9.97 -6.83 10.78
N MET A 109 9.05 -6.41 9.91
CA MET A 109 8.97 -6.89 8.52
C MET A 109 10.15 -6.41 7.67
N HIS A 110 10.61 -5.17 7.87
CA HIS A 110 11.80 -4.63 7.21
C HIS A 110 13.05 -5.43 7.58
N GLN A 111 13.28 -5.65 8.88
CA GLN A 111 14.40 -6.47 9.35
C GLN A 111 14.34 -7.89 8.78
N THR A 112 13.13 -8.47 8.75
CA THR A 112 12.91 -9.79 8.16
C THR A 112 13.31 -9.81 6.68
N ARG A 113 12.96 -8.78 5.90
CA ARG A 113 13.34 -8.66 4.49
C ARG A 113 14.86 -8.57 4.30
N VAL A 114 15.52 -7.67 5.03
CA VAL A 114 16.97 -7.45 4.94
C VAL A 114 17.70 -8.77 5.20
N LYS A 115 17.31 -9.48 6.26
CA LYS A 115 17.97 -10.74 6.61
C LYS A 115 17.74 -11.85 5.58
N VAL A 116 16.53 -11.92 5.02
CA VAL A 116 16.21 -12.85 3.93
C VAL A 116 17.04 -12.55 2.69
N ASP A 117 17.22 -11.28 2.33
CA ASP A 117 18.05 -10.89 1.18
C ASP A 117 19.53 -11.26 1.36
N GLU A 118 20.08 -11.11 2.57
CA GLU A 118 21.43 -11.58 2.88
C GLU A 118 21.56 -13.09 2.66
N LEU A 119 20.64 -13.87 3.23
CA LEU A 119 20.64 -15.33 3.12
C LEU A 119 20.49 -15.80 1.66
N LEU A 120 19.62 -15.16 0.88
CA LEU A 120 19.46 -15.47 -0.53
C LEU A 120 20.68 -15.11 -1.38
N LYS A 121 21.34 -13.97 -1.10
CA LYS A 121 22.59 -13.59 -1.79
C LYS A 121 23.71 -14.61 -1.53
N GLU A 122 23.72 -15.21 -0.35
CA GLU A 122 24.64 -16.30 0.01
C GLU A 122 24.21 -17.68 -0.52
N GLY A 123 23.09 -17.77 -1.24
CA GLY A 123 22.54 -19.03 -1.78
C GLY A 123 21.86 -19.93 -0.73
N LYS A 124 21.62 -19.43 0.48
CA LYS A 124 21.07 -20.18 1.62
C LYS A 124 19.54 -20.18 1.63
N ILE A 125 18.95 -20.84 0.63
CA ILE A 125 17.50 -20.84 0.41
C ILE A 125 16.73 -21.47 1.58
N GLU A 126 17.19 -22.61 2.09
CA GLU A 126 16.52 -23.33 3.19
C GLU A 126 16.57 -22.54 4.51
N GLU A 127 17.69 -21.87 4.79
CA GLU A 127 17.83 -20.99 5.95
C GLU A 127 16.91 -19.77 5.86
N ALA A 128 16.79 -19.18 4.66
CA ALA A 128 15.89 -18.07 4.42
C ALA A 128 14.41 -18.46 4.64
N GLU A 129 13.97 -19.61 4.12
CA GLU A 129 12.60 -20.10 4.32
C GLU A 129 12.33 -20.45 5.78
N THR A 130 13.29 -21.07 6.47
CA THR A 130 13.17 -21.37 7.90
C THR A 130 13.06 -20.10 8.75
N TYR A 131 13.90 -19.11 8.46
CA TYR A 131 13.86 -17.81 9.13
C TYR A 131 12.53 -17.10 8.89
N MET A 132 12.00 -17.12 7.66
CA MET A 132 10.68 -16.53 7.36
C MET A 132 9.55 -17.21 8.13
N GLU A 133 9.56 -18.54 8.30
CA GLU A 133 8.55 -19.23 9.10
C GLU A 133 8.66 -18.89 10.59
N GLN A 134 9.87 -18.80 11.14
CA GLN A 134 10.09 -18.35 12.52
C GLN A 134 9.52 -16.94 12.73
N ARG A 135 9.83 -16.03 11.82
CA ARG A 135 9.32 -14.66 11.86
C ARG A 135 7.79 -14.61 11.74
N ARG A 136 7.19 -15.44 10.88
CA ARG A 136 5.73 -15.59 10.77
C ARG A 136 5.08 -15.95 12.10
N GLN A 137 5.68 -16.84 12.88
CA GLN A 137 5.17 -17.22 14.20
C GLN A 137 5.19 -16.04 15.17
N VAL A 138 6.30 -15.29 15.20
CA VAL A 138 6.42 -14.06 16.00
C VAL A 138 5.35 -13.03 15.60
N PHE A 139 5.11 -12.83 14.30
CA PHE A 139 4.04 -11.95 13.83
C PHE A 139 2.66 -12.40 14.32
N VAL A 140 2.36 -13.70 14.25
CA VAL A 140 1.08 -14.25 14.73
C VAL A 140 0.94 -14.11 16.24
N GLU A 141 2.00 -14.35 17.02
CA GLU A 141 2.01 -14.16 18.48
C GLU A 141 1.70 -12.71 18.88
N HIS A 142 2.15 -11.75 18.08
CA HIS A 142 1.89 -10.32 18.28
C HIS A 142 0.58 -9.84 17.60
N GLY A 143 -0.29 -10.77 17.19
CA GLY A 143 -1.62 -10.47 16.65
C GLY A 143 -1.69 -10.25 15.13
N TYR A 144 -0.57 -10.38 14.41
CA TYR A 144 -0.51 -10.22 12.96
C TYR A 144 -0.67 -11.57 12.25
N LEU A 145 -1.89 -11.84 11.77
CA LEU A 145 -2.22 -13.09 11.10
C LEU A 145 -1.58 -13.18 9.70
N ILE A 146 -0.38 -13.76 9.63
CA ILE A 146 0.28 -14.12 8.36
C ILE A 146 0.12 -15.62 8.12
N ARG A 147 -0.66 -15.97 7.08
CA ARG A 147 -0.90 -17.37 6.68
C ARG A 147 0.37 -18.05 6.17
N LYS A 148 1.20 -17.33 5.41
CA LYS A 148 2.47 -17.82 4.88
C LYS A 148 3.41 -16.66 4.59
N LEU A 149 4.63 -16.72 5.12
CA LEU A 149 5.72 -15.77 4.85
C LEU A 149 6.80 -16.52 4.05
N ASN A 150 7.00 -16.15 2.79
CA ASN A 150 8.00 -16.77 1.91
C ASN A 150 8.45 -15.78 0.82
N GLN A 151 9.31 -16.20 -0.11
CA GLN A 151 9.76 -15.32 -1.19
C GLN A 151 8.62 -14.75 -2.04
N ALA A 152 7.58 -15.55 -2.29
CA ALA A 152 6.41 -15.08 -3.01
C ALA A 152 5.66 -13.98 -2.23
N TYR A 153 5.57 -14.09 -0.90
CA TYR A 153 5.01 -13.04 -0.07
C TYR A 153 5.75 -11.71 -0.29
N PHE A 154 7.07 -11.70 -0.32
CA PHE A 154 7.82 -10.46 -0.60
C PHE A 154 7.65 -9.97 -2.05
N ALA A 155 7.48 -10.86 -3.03
CA ALA A 155 7.20 -10.46 -4.41
C ALA A 155 5.82 -9.78 -4.57
N PHE A 156 4.81 -10.17 -3.79
CA PHE A 156 3.45 -9.61 -3.85
C PHE A 156 3.20 -8.43 -2.91
N TYR A 157 3.87 -8.40 -1.75
CA TYR A 157 3.63 -7.43 -0.69
C TYR A 157 4.78 -6.41 -0.53
N GLY A 158 5.96 -6.65 -1.13
CA GLY A 158 7.10 -5.75 -1.05
C GLY A 158 6.91 -4.40 -1.78
N ALA A 159 5.94 -4.33 -2.70
CA ALA A 159 5.60 -3.10 -3.44
C ALA A 159 4.66 -2.14 -2.66
N TYR A 160 4.11 -2.57 -1.51
CA TYR A 160 3.06 -1.84 -0.77
C TYR A 160 3.56 -1.17 0.53
N ALA A 161 4.85 -0.87 0.66
CA ALA A 161 5.36 -0.21 1.85
C ALA A 161 5.14 1.31 1.77
N ASP A 162 3.89 1.74 1.96
CA ASP A 162 3.42 3.14 1.93
C ASP A 162 3.74 3.91 3.23
N THR A 163 4.88 3.61 3.87
CA THR A 163 5.40 4.31 5.07
C THR A 163 6.86 4.73 4.85
N PRO A 164 7.28 5.92 5.35
CA PRO A 164 8.70 6.29 5.37
C PRO A 164 9.47 5.22 6.15
N GLY A 165 10.45 4.57 5.50
CA GLY A 165 11.21 3.45 6.09
C GLY A 165 10.75 2.05 5.67
N GLY A 166 9.85 1.94 4.68
CA GLY A 166 9.51 0.67 4.04
C GLY A 166 10.71 -0.09 3.46
N ALA A 167 10.55 -1.40 3.26
CA ALA A 167 11.59 -2.33 2.76
C ALA A 167 12.02 -2.14 1.29
N ALA A 168 11.62 -1.03 0.67
CA ALA A 168 12.24 -0.48 -0.51
C ALA A 168 13.21 0.60 -0.01
N GLY A 169 14.50 0.27 0.12
CA GLY A 169 15.50 1.21 0.64
C GLY A 169 15.34 2.59 -0.02
N GLU A 170 15.28 3.65 0.81
CA GLU A 170 15.05 5.05 0.43
C GLU A 170 14.34 5.23 -0.93
N ASP A 171 13.15 4.65 -1.15
CA ASP A 171 12.42 4.89 -2.39
C ASP A 171 11.88 6.35 -2.37
N PRO A 172 12.46 7.28 -3.14
CA PRO A 172 12.09 8.69 -3.07
C PRO A 172 10.73 8.96 -3.74
N VAL A 173 10.12 7.96 -4.39
CA VAL A 173 8.91 8.12 -5.19
C VAL A 173 7.70 8.49 -4.33
N GLY A 174 7.42 7.71 -3.29
CA GLY A 174 6.28 7.95 -2.40
C GLY A 174 6.30 9.35 -1.76
N PRO A 175 7.42 9.78 -1.13
CA PRO A 175 7.58 11.14 -0.63
C PRO A 175 7.36 12.21 -1.70
N ALA A 176 7.88 12.03 -2.91
CA ALA A 176 7.71 13.00 -3.99
C ALA A 176 6.23 13.13 -4.43
N VAL A 177 5.47 12.02 -4.48
CA VAL A 177 4.03 12.07 -4.78
C VAL A 177 3.27 12.84 -3.68
N ARG A 178 3.61 12.60 -2.41
CA ARG A 178 3.00 13.33 -1.28
C ARG A 178 3.35 14.81 -1.31
N SER A 179 4.60 15.17 -1.61
CA SER A 179 5.00 16.57 -1.81
C SER A 179 4.21 17.23 -2.95
N LEU A 180 3.98 16.52 -4.07
CA LEU A 180 3.14 17.05 -5.14
C LEU A 180 1.70 17.29 -4.66
N ARG A 181 1.14 16.38 -3.85
CA ARG A 181 -0.19 16.53 -3.26
C ARG A 181 -0.26 17.75 -2.33
N GLU A 182 0.73 17.93 -1.47
CA GLU A 182 0.82 19.07 -0.54
C GLU A 182 0.94 20.42 -1.26
N GLN A 183 1.66 20.46 -2.39
CA GLN A 183 1.79 21.65 -3.24
C GLN A 183 0.55 21.94 -4.10
N SER A 184 -0.42 21.03 -4.16
CA SER A 184 -1.61 21.16 -5.01
C SER A 184 -2.75 21.84 -4.26
N ALA A 185 -3.40 22.81 -4.91
CA ALA A 185 -4.50 23.59 -4.30
C ALA A 185 -5.74 22.73 -3.97
N SER A 186 -5.95 21.64 -4.69
CA SER A 186 -7.01 20.67 -4.44
C SER A 186 -6.59 19.25 -4.82
N LEU A 187 -7.35 18.26 -4.36
CA LEU A 187 -7.18 16.86 -4.77
C LEU A 187 -7.37 16.69 -6.29
N ALA A 188 -8.30 17.46 -6.88
CA ALA A 188 -8.52 17.46 -8.32
C ALA A 188 -7.32 18.03 -9.08
N ASP A 189 -6.70 19.11 -8.60
CA ASP A 189 -5.50 19.68 -9.22
C ASP A 189 -4.33 18.70 -9.15
N PHE A 190 -4.14 18.06 -8.00
CA PHE A 190 -3.16 17.00 -7.82
C PHE A 190 -3.37 15.86 -8.83
N LEU A 191 -4.59 15.29 -8.85
CA LEU A 191 -4.90 14.12 -9.67
C LEU A 191 -4.78 14.42 -11.17
N ASN A 192 -5.28 15.59 -11.61
CA ASN A 192 -5.13 16.02 -12.99
C ASN A 192 -3.65 16.19 -13.34
N LYS A 193 -2.84 16.80 -12.47
CA LYS A 193 -1.42 17.05 -12.75
C LYS A 193 -0.59 15.76 -12.81
N ILE A 194 -0.73 14.88 -11.82
CA ILE A 194 0.07 13.64 -11.76
C ILE A 194 -0.33 12.65 -12.87
N SER A 195 -1.59 12.65 -13.31
CA SER A 195 -2.07 11.73 -14.35
C SER A 195 -1.35 11.87 -15.70
N TRP A 196 -0.77 13.04 -15.99
CA TRP A 196 -0.02 13.32 -17.21
C TRP A 196 1.48 13.05 -17.10
N MET A 197 1.96 12.56 -15.96
CA MET A 197 3.38 12.25 -15.77
C MET A 197 3.74 10.90 -16.37
N THR A 198 4.84 10.84 -17.11
CA THR A 198 5.32 9.59 -17.77
C THR A 198 6.62 9.06 -17.20
N THR A 199 7.32 9.85 -16.38
CA THR A 199 8.58 9.44 -15.74
C THR A 199 8.67 9.96 -14.31
N PHE A 200 9.54 9.36 -13.50
CA PHE A 200 9.77 9.82 -12.13
C PHE A 200 10.51 11.17 -12.11
N GLU A 201 11.41 11.41 -13.06
CA GLU A 201 12.15 12.66 -13.16
C GLU A 201 11.22 13.85 -13.40
N GLN A 202 10.12 13.65 -14.13
CA GLN A 202 9.10 14.67 -14.32
C GLN A 202 8.42 15.04 -12.99
N LEU A 203 8.14 14.05 -12.14
CA LEU A 203 7.63 14.27 -10.80
C LEU A 203 8.65 15.06 -9.96
N GLN A 204 9.92 14.63 -9.94
CA GLN A 204 10.99 15.29 -9.20
C GLN A 204 11.18 16.75 -9.63
N ALA A 205 11.24 17.02 -10.93
CA ALA A 205 11.38 18.38 -11.47
C ALA A 205 10.17 19.28 -11.15
N THR A 206 9.01 18.66 -10.91
CA THR A 206 7.79 19.39 -10.54
C THR A 206 7.78 19.79 -9.07
N VAL A 207 8.28 18.93 -8.17
CA VAL A 207 8.27 19.17 -6.71
C VAL A 207 9.47 19.97 -6.20
N GLN A 208 10.55 20.06 -6.97
CA GLN A 208 11.75 20.86 -6.65
C GLN A 208 11.62 22.35 -6.98
N LYS A 209 10.50 22.79 -7.56
CA LYS A 209 10.21 24.21 -7.83
C LYS A 209 9.48 24.85 -6.67
#